data_AF-A0A399YB62-F1
#
_entry.id   AF-A0A399YB62-F1
#
_cell.length_a   1.000
_cell.length_b   1.000
_cell.length_c   1.000
_cell.angle_alpha   90.00
_cell.angle_beta   90.00
_cell.angle_gamma   90.00
#
_symmetry.space_group_name_H-M   'P 1'
#
loop_
_entity.id
_entity.type
_entity.pdbx_description
1 polymer ?
#
loop_
_entity_poly.entity_id
_entity_poly.type
_entity_poly.pdbx_seq_one_letter_code
_entity_poly.pdbx_strand_id
1 'polypeptide(L)'
;MAEKIKPLGICDHCGGPIRVGDWYTSKRRPRLHCSLECRQAANAQAGATIISRKNHERMARGEWQNPHHLNPPSPEEQSRRSRLGRKREVESGVWRNPALSTEAREKLSRPRKHDGALHSAIENLGRGVSLTELSDAERQAYSSYRRRQRMARRDDVNAYYRARYHRRHIELTNEESDAQRALWRAAYGRRVGKKMDAKENGDE
;
A
#
# COMPACT_ATOMS: atom_id res chain seq x y z
N MET A 1 14.14 -32.86 38.86
CA MET A 1 14.24 -31.43 39.27
C MET A 1 15.65 -30.97 38.97
N ALA A 2 15.85 -29.76 38.45
CA ALA A 2 17.18 -29.30 38.07
C ALA A 2 18.11 -29.23 39.30
N GLU A 3 19.29 -29.83 39.17
CA GLU A 3 20.34 -29.77 40.18
C GLU A 3 21.09 -28.44 40.10
N LYS A 4 21.64 -28.01 41.25
CA LYS A 4 22.41 -26.78 41.36
C LYS A 4 23.75 -26.94 40.64
N ILE A 5 24.05 -26.05 39.70
CA ILE A 5 25.27 -26.16 38.87
C ILE A 5 26.39 -25.25 39.40
N LYS A 6 26.07 -24.00 39.76
CA LYS A 6 27.05 -23.07 40.33
C LYS A 6 27.25 -23.32 41.82
N PRO A 7 28.35 -22.84 42.41
CA PRO A 7 28.56 -22.90 43.86
C PRO A 7 27.37 -22.33 44.65
N LEU A 8 27.21 -22.81 45.88
CA LEU A 8 26.19 -22.29 46.78
C LEU A 8 26.34 -20.77 46.94
N GLY A 9 25.21 -20.06 46.91
CA GLY A 9 25.23 -18.59 46.98
C GLY A 9 25.49 -17.88 45.66
N ILE A 10 25.65 -18.57 44.53
CA ILE A 10 25.83 -17.97 43.20
C ILE A 10 24.65 -18.34 42.29
N CYS A 11 24.10 -17.40 41.52
CA CYS A 11 22.99 -17.63 40.59
C CYS A 11 23.42 -18.49 39.37
N ASP A 12 22.66 -19.53 39.03
CA ASP A 12 22.94 -20.41 37.89
C ASP A 12 22.72 -19.74 36.53
N HIS A 13 21.97 -18.63 36.49
CA HIS A 13 21.65 -17.92 35.26
C HIS A 13 22.61 -16.74 35.00
N CYS A 14 22.67 -15.76 35.90
CA CYS A 14 23.45 -14.54 35.71
C CYS A 14 24.84 -14.57 36.36
N GLY A 15 25.16 -15.59 37.18
CA GLY A 15 26.42 -15.66 37.92
C GLY A 15 26.54 -14.69 39.11
N GLY A 16 25.51 -13.87 39.37
CA GLY A 16 25.51 -12.92 40.49
C GLY A 16 25.30 -13.59 41.86
N PRO A 17 25.66 -12.90 42.96
CA PRO A 17 25.51 -13.44 44.30
C PRO A 17 24.04 -13.54 44.73
N ILE A 18 23.72 -14.58 45.49
CA ILE A 18 22.48 -14.77 46.22
C ILE A 18 22.75 -14.34 47.66
N ARG A 19 21.85 -13.53 48.24
CA ARG A 19 22.00 -13.02 49.61
C ARG A 19 22.16 -14.18 50.61
N VAL A 20 23.00 -13.99 51.62
CA VAL A 20 23.45 -15.04 52.57
C VAL A 20 22.30 -15.72 53.35
N GLY A 21 21.11 -15.10 53.44
CA GLY A 21 19.90 -15.72 54.00
C GLY A 21 19.00 -16.48 53.01
N ASP A 22 19.24 -16.34 51.71
CA ASP A 22 18.38 -16.85 50.62
C ASP A 22 19.00 -18.04 49.88
N TRP A 23 20.10 -18.60 50.39
CA TRP A 23 20.82 -19.70 49.73
C TRP A 23 20.00 -20.97 49.60
N TYR A 24 18.97 -21.13 50.42
CA TYR A 24 18.07 -22.26 50.39
C TYR A 24 16.63 -21.80 50.16
N THR A 25 15.86 -22.62 49.48
CA THR A 25 14.41 -22.49 49.36
C THR A 25 13.73 -22.93 50.66
N SER A 26 12.45 -22.59 50.83
CA SER A 26 11.63 -23.03 51.98
C SER A 26 11.59 -24.54 52.18
N LYS A 27 11.91 -25.33 51.15
CA LYS A 27 11.99 -26.80 51.18
C LYS A 27 13.42 -27.31 51.45
N ARG A 28 14.31 -26.48 52.02
CA ARG A 28 15.72 -26.78 52.34
C ARG A 28 16.56 -27.23 51.13
N ARG A 29 16.22 -26.79 49.92
CA ARG A 29 17.01 -27.08 48.70
C ARG A 29 17.80 -25.86 48.26
N PRO A 30 19.04 -26.03 47.73
CA PRO A 30 19.83 -24.92 47.22
C PRO A 30 19.07 -24.09 46.21
N ARG A 31 19.14 -22.76 46.35
CA ARG A 31 18.46 -21.83 45.47
C ARG A 31 19.24 -21.72 44.16
N LEU A 32 18.54 -21.96 43.05
CA LEU A 32 19.15 -21.91 41.71
C LEU A 32 19.35 -20.47 41.23
N HIS A 33 18.41 -19.57 41.51
CA HIS A 33 18.37 -18.23 40.93
C HIS A 33 18.25 -17.13 41.99
N CYS A 34 18.96 -16.00 41.78
CA CYS A 34 18.92 -14.86 42.70
C CYS A 34 17.57 -14.11 42.70
N SER A 35 16.85 -14.10 41.58
CA SER A 35 15.56 -13.39 41.43
C SER A 35 14.54 -14.21 40.64
N LEU A 36 13.27 -13.77 40.70
CA LEU A 36 12.21 -14.31 39.86
C LEU A 36 12.51 -14.12 38.37
N GLU A 37 13.07 -12.96 38.00
CA GLU A 37 13.47 -12.64 36.62
C GLU A 37 14.53 -13.60 36.11
N CYS A 38 15.59 -13.87 36.91
CA CYS A 38 16.62 -14.85 36.54
C CYS A 38 16.05 -16.25 36.38
N ARG A 39 15.06 -16.63 37.18
CA ARG A 39 14.35 -17.91 37.02
C ARG A 39 13.53 -17.94 35.74
N GLN A 40 12.79 -16.87 35.43
CA GLN A 40 11.99 -16.77 34.22
C GLN A 40 12.87 -16.78 32.96
N ALA A 41 13.97 -16.03 32.96
CA ALA A 41 14.94 -15.99 31.87
C ALA A 41 15.63 -17.35 31.66
N ALA A 42 16.05 -18.02 32.74
CA ALA A 42 16.60 -19.38 32.65
C ALA A 42 15.59 -20.39 32.08
N ASN A 43 14.32 -20.33 32.52
CA ASN A 43 13.25 -21.17 31.99
C ASN A 43 12.98 -20.89 30.50
N ALA A 44 12.98 -19.62 30.10
CA ALA A 44 12.79 -19.23 28.70
C ALA A 44 13.92 -19.76 27.82
N GLN A 45 15.18 -19.65 28.27
CA GLN A 45 16.34 -20.16 27.56
C GLN A 45 16.33 -21.69 27.44
N ALA A 46 16.00 -22.40 28.53
CA ALA A 46 15.86 -23.85 28.52
C ALA A 46 14.75 -24.34 27.55
N GLY A 47 13.68 -23.56 27.40
CA GLY A 47 12.59 -23.85 26.47
C GLY A 47 12.81 -23.39 25.03
N ALA A 48 13.79 -22.52 24.76
CA ALA A 48 13.95 -21.84 23.48
C ALA A 48 14.19 -22.81 22.32
N THR A 49 15.01 -23.83 22.51
CA THR A 49 15.30 -24.85 21.49
C THR A 49 14.07 -25.69 21.16
N ILE A 50 13.27 -26.05 22.16
CA ILE A 50 12.01 -26.79 21.98
C ILE A 50 10.98 -25.92 21.24
N ILE A 51 10.87 -24.65 21.60
CA ILE A 51 9.96 -23.69 20.96
C ILE A 51 10.37 -23.48 19.49
N SER A 52 11.66 -23.29 19.22
CA SER A 52 12.20 -23.15 17.87
C SER A 52 11.90 -24.39 17.02
N ARG A 53 12.17 -25.60 17.55
CA ARG A 53 11.86 -26.86 16.87
C ARG A 53 10.37 -26.99 16.56
N LYS A 54 9.50 -26.77 17.54
CA LYS A 54 8.04 -26.80 17.35
C LYS A 54 7.56 -25.76 16.33
N ASN A 55 8.16 -24.57 16.31
CA ASN A 55 7.84 -23.56 15.31
C ASN A 55 8.26 -23.99 13.91
N HIS A 56 9.43 -24.63 13.75
CA HIS A 56 9.86 -25.20 12.47
C HIS A 56 8.91 -26.33 12.02
N GLU A 57 8.50 -27.22 12.92
CA GLU A 57 7.51 -28.26 12.63
C GLU A 57 6.15 -27.68 12.20
N ARG A 58 5.71 -26.58 12.82
CA ARG A 58 4.48 -25.85 12.42
C ARG A 58 4.64 -25.15 11.07
N MET A 59 5.81 -24.58 10.78
CA MET A 59 6.11 -24.00 9.46
C MET A 59 6.10 -25.07 8.37
N ALA A 60 6.74 -26.21 8.60
CA ALA A 60 6.77 -27.34 7.66
C ALA A 60 5.37 -27.90 7.36
N ARG A 61 4.47 -27.90 8.36
CA ARG A 61 3.06 -28.30 8.22
C ARG A 61 2.14 -27.21 7.64
N GLY A 62 2.66 -26.00 7.38
CA GLY A 62 1.87 -24.87 6.91
C GLY A 62 0.90 -24.26 7.94
N GLU A 63 0.99 -24.67 9.20
CA GLU A 63 0.16 -24.18 10.30
C GLU A 63 0.69 -22.86 10.90
N TRP A 64 1.97 -22.57 10.67
CA TRP A 64 2.59 -21.36 11.20
C TRP A 64 2.14 -20.15 10.38
N GLN A 65 1.43 -19.24 11.04
CA GLN A 65 1.08 -17.94 10.49
C GLN A 65 2.05 -16.89 11.01
N ASN A 66 2.64 -16.13 10.10
CA ASN A 66 3.50 -15.01 10.46
C ASN A 66 2.67 -13.98 11.26
N PRO A 67 3.07 -13.63 12.49
CA PRO A 67 2.35 -12.64 13.30
C PRO A 67 2.16 -11.29 12.61
N HIS A 68 3.06 -10.92 11.69
CA HIS A 68 2.93 -9.72 10.87
C HIS A 68 1.68 -9.72 9.98
N HIS A 69 1.21 -10.90 9.56
CA HIS A 69 -0.02 -11.03 8.77
C HIS A 69 -1.28 -11.20 9.61
N LEU A 70 -1.14 -11.53 10.90
CA LEU A 70 -2.26 -11.63 11.84
C LEU A 70 -2.76 -10.26 12.29
N ASN A 71 -1.84 -9.32 12.50
CA ASN A 71 -2.14 -7.94 12.88
C ASN A 71 -1.29 -6.99 12.02
N PRO A 72 -1.63 -6.81 10.73
CA PRO A 72 -0.91 -5.87 9.90
C PRO A 72 -1.05 -4.46 10.52
N PRO A 73 0.05 -3.70 10.65
CA PRO A 73 -0.04 -2.34 11.15
C PRO A 73 -0.94 -1.51 10.23
N SER A 74 -1.77 -0.64 10.80
CA SER A 74 -2.53 0.30 9.99
C SER A 74 -1.58 1.22 9.21
N PRO A 75 -1.99 1.79 8.07
CA PRO A 75 -1.18 2.76 7.34
C PRO A 75 -0.71 3.93 8.23
N GLU A 76 -1.55 4.37 9.16
CA GLU A 76 -1.24 5.41 10.14
C GLU A 76 -0.15 4.97 11.12
N GLU A 77 -0.25 3.75 11.64
CA GLU A 77 0.75 3.21 12.56
C GLU A 77 2.11 3.02 11.87
N GLN A 78 2.10 2.51 10.64
CA GLN A 78 3.30 2.34 9.83
C GLN A 78 3.97 3.71 9.54
N SER A 79 3.17 4.73 9.19
CA SER A 79 3.64 6.10 9.02
C SER A 79 4.25 6.66 10.30
N ARG A 80 3.58 6.49 11.45
CA ARG A 80 4.07 6.91 12.76
C ARG A 80 5.41 6.26 13.11
N ARG A 81 5.53 4.94 12.93
CA ARG A 81 6.76 4.18 13.18
C ARG A 81 7.90 4.65 12.27
N SER A 82 7.63 4.85 10.98
CA SER A 82 8.61 5.37 10.01
C SER A 82 9.09 6.78 10.38
N ARG A 83 8.18 7.66 10.82
CA ARG A 83 8.51 9.02 11.26
C ARG A 83 9.39 9.00 12.51
N LEU A 84 9.08 8.15 13.48
CA LEU A 84 9.90 7.95 14.68
C LEU A 84 11.30 7.45 14.36
N GLY A 85 11.42 6.45 13.46
CA GLY A 85 12.72 5.96 12.99
C GLY A 85 13.55 7.05 12.35
N ARG A 86 12.97 7.77 11.38
CA ARG A 86 13.63 8.92 10.72
C ARG A 86 14.04 10.01 11.71
N LYS A 87 13.18 10.34 12.67
CA LYS A 87 13.50 11.35 13.69
C LYS A 87 14.74 10.93 14.51
N ARG A 88 14.82 9.67 14.93
CA ARG A 88 15.98 9.14 15.66
C ARG A 88 17.27 9.19 14.84
N GLU A 89 17.20 8.83 13.55
CA GLU A 89 18.36 8.90 12.66
C GLU A 89 18.84 10.35 12.44
N VAL A 90 17.90 11.30 12.38
CA VAL A 90 18.21 12.74 12.30
C VAL A 90 18.85 13.22 13.60
N GLU A 91 18.26 12.88 14.74
CA GLU A 91 18.78 13.25 16.07
C GLU A 91 20.17 12.65 16.33
N SER A 92 20.44 11.44 15.86
CA SER A 92 21.76 10.80 15.97
C SER A 92 22.77 11.29 14.92
N GLY A 93 22.37 12.16 13.99
CA GLY A 93 23.23 12.66 12.91
C GLY A 93 23.60 11.60 11.87
N VAL A 94 23.01 10.41 11.94
CA VAL A 94 23.24 9.31 10.98
C VAL A 94 22.47 9.52 9.69
N TRP A 95 21.33 10.21 9.75
CA TRP A 95 20.49 10.45 8.59
C TRP A 95 21.17 11.37 7.58
N ARG A 96 21.65 10.79 6.47
CA ARG A 96 21.98 11.55 5.27
C ARG A 96 20.70 11.80 4.48
N ASN A 97 20.35 13.07 4.31
CA ASN A 97 19.22 13.45 3.46
C ASN A 97 19.40 12.83 2.07
N PRO A 98 18.53 11.88 1.66
CA PRO A 98 18.66 11.23 0.37
C PRO A 98 18.59 12.22 -0.78
N ALA A 99 17.89 13.34 -0.62
CA ALA A 99 17.79 14.41 -1.64
C ALA A 99 19.12 15.16 -1.87
N LEU A 100 20.10 15.01 -0.98
CA LEU A 100 21.45 15.57 -1.12
C LEU A 100 22.45 14.59 -1.72
N SER A 101 22.07 13.33 -1.96
CA SER A 101 22.94 12.38 -2.66
C SER A 101 23.16 12.83 -4.11
N THR A 102 24.30 12.45 -4.69
CA THR A 102 24.62 12.76 -6.09
C THR A 102 23.56 12.21 -7.04
N GLU A 103 23.08 10.99 -6.77
CA GLU A 103 22.01 10.33 -7.53
C GLU A 103 20.67 11.09 -7.43
N ALA A 104 20.31 11.56 -6.25
CA ALA A 104 19.08 12.33 -6.10
C ALA A 104 19.19 13.72 -6.74
N ARG A 105 20.37 14.36 -6.67
CA ARG A 105 20.63 15.60 -7.41
C ARG A 105 20.52 15.40 -8.90
N GLU A 106 21.06 14.30 -9.44
CA GLU A 106 20.93 13.95 -10.85
C GLU A 106 19.47 13.66 -11.23
N LYS A 107 18.72 12.95 -10.38
CA LYS A 107 17.29 12.72 -10.62
C LYS A 107 16.49 14.02 -10.59
N LEU A 108 16.79 14.94 -9.67
CA LEU A 108 16.12 16.22 -9.51
C LEU A 108 16.52 17.25 -10.57
N SER A 109 17.71 17.11 -11.18
CA SER A 109 18.17 17.98 -12.28
C SER A 109 17.60 17.59 -13.63
N ARG A 110 17.02 16.39 -13.78
CA ARG A 110 16.35 15.98 -15.02
C ARG A 110 15.13 16.87 -15.29
N PRO A 111 14.91 17.30 -16.55
CA PRO A 111 13.73 18.06 -16.89
C PRO A 111 12.47 17.28 -16.52
N ARG A 112 11.54 17.96 -15.85
CA ARG A 112 10.26 17.34 -15.49
C ARG A 112 9.49 16.99 -16.76
N LYS A 113 8.73 15.89 -16.73
CA LYS A 113 7.89 15.43 -17.85
C LYS A 113 6.89 16.50 -18.33
N HIS A 114 6.46 17.35 -17.40
CA HIS A 114 5.58 18.49 -17.65
C HIS A 114 6.23 19.70 -16.98
N ASP A 115 6.14 20.86 -17.62
CA ASP A 115 6.66 22.13 -17.16
C ASP A 115 5.58 23.23 -17.20
N GLY A 116 5.93 24.40 -16.68
CA GLY A 116 5.08 25.60 -16.68
C GLY A 116 3.66 25.38 -16.15
N ALA A 117 2.70 26.00 -16.83
CA ALA A 117 1.29 25.95 -16.44
C ALA A 117 0.70 24.53 -16.44
N LEU A 118 1.18 23.63 -17.30
CA LEU A 118 0.69 22.25 -17.31
C LEU A 118 1.10 21.49 -16.04
N HIS A 119 2.35 21.69 -15.58
CA HIS A 119 2.83 21.06 -14.36
C HIS A 119 2.02 21.52 -13.15
N SER A 120 1.85 22.84 -12.97
CA SER A 120 1.08 23.41 -11.87
C SER A 120 -0.37 22.92 -11.90
N ALA A 121 -1.01 22.86 -13.07
CA ALA A 121 -2.37 22.34 -13.21
C ALA A 121 -2.50 20.88 -12.73
N ILE A 122 -1.54 20.00 -13.10
CA ILE A 122 -1.56 18.58 -12.69
C ILE A 122 -1.37 18.44 -11.18
N GLU A 123 -0.45 19.20 -10.58
CA GLU A 123 -0.20 19.19 -9.14
C GLU A 123 -1.43 19.67 -8.34
N ASN A 124 -2.05 20.79 -8.76
CA ASN A 124 -3.23 21.35 -8.10
C ASN A 124 -4.42 20.39 -8.16
N LEU A 125 -4.70 19.81 -9.33
CA LEU A 125 -5.75 18.80 -9.47
C LEU A 125 -5.46 17.54 -8.63
N GLY A 126 -4.20 17.13 -8.53
CA GLY A 126 -3.79 16.00 -7.68
C GLY A 126 -3.99 16.24 -6.18
N ARG A 127 -4.00 17.51 -5.76
CA ARG A 127 -4.31 17.93 -4.39
C ARG A 127 -5.81 18.11 -4.12
N GLY A 128 -6.66 17.86 -5.13
CA GLY A 128 -8.11 17.95 -5.02
C GLY A 128 -8.71 19.32 -5.36
N VAL A 129 -7.91 20.26 -5.89
CA VAL A 129 -8.41 21.55 -6.40
C VAL A 129 -9.33 21.28 -7.60
N SER A 130 -10.42 22.01 -7.72
CA SER A 130 -11.36 21.83 -8.83
C SER A 130 -10.87 22.48 -10.12
N LEU A 131 -11.35 22.02 -11.28
CA LEU A 131 -10.89 22.53 -12.59
C LEU A 131 -11.28 24.00 -12.82
N THR A 132 -12.33 24.47 -12.12
CA THR A 132 -12.83 25.86 -12.12
C THR A 132 -12.01 26.79 -11.24
N GLU A 133 -11.25 26.26 -10.29
CA GLU A 133 -10.36 27.02 -9.40
C GLU A 133 -8.96 27.22 -9.99
N LEU A 134 -8.62 26.51 -11.07
CA LEU A 134 -7.38 26.72 -11.81
C LEU A 134 -7.40 28.06 -12.54
N SER A 135 -6.21 28.69 -12.67
CA SER A 135 -6.02 29.84 -13.54
C SER A 135 -6.32 29.49 -15.01
N ASP A 136 -6.64 30.50 -15.82
CA ASP A 136 -6.97 30.26 -17.24
C ASP A 136 -5.83 29.61 -18.02
N ALA A 137 -4.58 30.03 -17.75
CA ALA A 137 -3.40 29.45 -18.37
C ALA A 137 -3.23 27.96 -18.03
N GLU A 138 -3.40 27.59 -16.76
CA GLU A 138 -3.36 26.20 -16.29
C GLU A 138 -4.50 25.37 -16.89
N ARG A 139 -5.71 25.91 -16.90
CA ARG A 139 -6.90 25.25 -17.44
C ARG A 139 -6.76 24.97 -18.94
N GLN A 140 -6.26 25.93 -19.71
CA GLN A 140 -6.01 25.78 -21.14
C GLN A 140 -4.88 24.77 -21.41
N ALA A 141 -3.77 24.83 -20.66
CA ALA A 141 -2.66 23.89 -20.77
C ALA A 141 -3.09 22.46 -20.44
N TYR A 142 -3.87 22.27 -19.37
CA TYR A 142 -4.41 20.97 -19.00
C TYR A 142 -5.42 20.44 -20.03
N SER A 143 -6.32 21.29 -20.53
CA SER A 143 -7.33 20.90 -21.53
C SER A 143 -6.69 20.48 -22.85
N SER A 144 -5.69 21.22 -23.33
CA SER A 144 -4.93 20.88 -24.54
C SER A 144 -4.11 19.60 -24.35
N TYR A 145 -3.49 19.39 -23.19
CA TYR A 145 -2.84 18.13 -22.84
C TYR A 145 -3.81 16.94 -22.84
N ARG A 146 -4.98 17.07 -22.22
CA ARG A 146 -6.01 16.01 -22.20
C ARG A 146 -6.56 15.74 -23.60
N ARG A 147 -6.75 16.77 -24.43
CA ARG A 147 -7.15 16.61 -25.84
C ARG A 147 -6.12 15.81 -26.61
N ARG A 148 -4.82 16.12 -26.47
CA ARG A 148 -3.73 15.35 -27.11
C ARG A 148 -3.72 13.90 -26.67
N GLN A 149 -3.84 13.61 -25.37
CA GLN A 149 -3.92 12.23 -24.89
C GLN A 149 -5.13 11.46 -25.44
N ARG A 150 -6.30 12.11 -25.52
CA ARG A 150 -7.50 11.50 -26.11
C ARG A 150 -7.29 11.19 -27.58
N MET A 151 -6.67 12.10 -28.34
CA MET A 151 -6.37 11.88 -29.76
C MET A 151 -5.37 10.75 -29.95
N ALA A 152 -4.31 10.69 -29.14
CA ALA A 152 -3.31 9.62 -29.21
C ALA A 152 -3.90 8.23 -28.92
N ARG A 153 -4.92 8.15 -28.06
CA ARG A 153 -5.62 6.90 -27.73
C ARG A 153 -6.90 6.67 -28.55
N ARG A 154 -7.18 7.53 -29.54
CA ARG A 154 -8.46 7.53 -30.25
C ARG A 154 -8.71 6.18 -30.90
N ASP A 155 -7.68 5.62 -31.54
CA ASP A 155 -7.82 4.37 -32.29
C ASP A 155 -7.98 3.17 -31.36
N ASP A 156 -7.22 3.11 -30.26
CA ASP A 156 -7.37 2.07 -29.23
C ASP A 156 -8.78 2.08 -28.61
N VAL A 157 -9.27 3.27 -28.26
CA VAL A 157 -10.60 3.46 -27.69
C VAL A 157 -11.67 3.05 -28.70
N ASN A 158 -11.54 3.48 -29.96
CA ASN A 158 -12.46 3.10 -31.03
C ASN A 158 -12.44 1.59 -31.28
N ALA A 159 -11.26 0.97 -31.30
CA ALA A 159 -11.10 -0.48 -31.45
C ALA A 159 -11.79 -1.23 -30.31
N TYR A 160 -11.61 -0.79 -29.06
CA TYR A 160 -12.32 -1.35 -27.90
C TYR A 160 -13.85 -1.27 -28.07
N TYR A 161 -14.37 -0.11 -28.46
CA TYR A 161 -15.82 0.06 -28.67
C TYR A 161 -16.35 -0.77 -29.84
N ARG A 162 -15.61 -0.87 -30.95
CA ARG A 162 -15.97 -1.75 -32.08
C ARG A 162 -15.99 -3.22 -31.66
N ALA A 163 -14.95 -3.69 -30.97
CA ALA A 163 -14.88 -5.07 -30.48
C ALA A 163 -16.00 -5.40 -29.48
N ARG A 164 -16.33 -4.44 -28.59
CA ARG A 164 -17.48 -4.58 -27.68
C ARG A 164 -18.80 -4.63 -28.44
N TYR A 165 -18.97 -3.79 -29.46
CA TYR A 165 -20.16 -3.80 -30.31
C TYR A 165 -20.30 -5.14 -31.06
N HIS A 166 -19.23 -5.63 -31.68
CA HIS A 166 -19.25 -6.92 -32.38
C HIS A 166 -19.58 -8.09 -31.46
N ARG A 167 -18.99 -8.17 -30.26
CA ARG A 167 -19.34 -9.21 -29.28
C ARG A 167 -20.83 -9.19 -28.93
N ARG A 168 -21.34 -8.01 -28.57
CA ARG A 168 -22.77 -7.84 -28.26
C ARG A 168 -23.66 -8.24 -29.43
N HIS A 169 -23.24 -8.01 -30.67
CA HIS A 169 -24.00 -8.34 -31.87
C HIS A 169 -23.92 -9.83 -32.25
N ILE A 170 -22.85 -10.54 -31.86
CA ILE A 170 -22.76 -12.00 -32.00
C ILE A 170 -23.66 -12.69 -30.96
N GLU A 171 -23.79 -12.11 -29.78
CA GLU A 171 -24.64 -12.61 -28.69
C GLU A 171 -26.14 -12.34 -28.90
N LEU A 172 -26.50 -11.45 -29.83
CA LEU A 172 -27.88 -11.10 -30.15
C LEU A 172 -28.53 -12.17 -31.02
N THR A 173 -29.74 -12.60 -30.66
CA THR A 173 -30.57 -13.46 -31.51
C THR A 173 -31.10 -12.68 -32.72
N ASN A 174 -31.54 -13.39 -33.76
CA ASN A 174 -32.09 -12.77 -34.98
C ASN A 174 -33.28 -11.84 -34.69
N GLU A 175 -34.17 -12.24 -33.76
CA GLU A 175 -35.33 -11.44 -33.35
C GLU A 175 -34.93 -10.15 -32.64
N GLU A 176 -33.93 -10.21 -31.74
CA GLU A 176 -33.42 -9.03 -31.05
C GLU A 176 -32.65 -8.10 -32.00
N SER A 177 -31.95 -8.65 -32.99
CA SER A 177 -31.29 -7.87 -34.04
C SER A 177 -32.31 -7.10 -34.91
N ASP A 178 -33.43 -7.72 -35.25
CA ASP A 178 -34.51 -7.08 -36.00
C ASP A 178 -35.23 -6.00 -35.20
N ALA A 179 -35.50 -6.25 -33.92
CA ALA A 179 -36.03 -5.24 -33.00
C ALA A 179 -35.08 -4.03 -32.89
N GLN A 180 -33.76 -4.27 -32.79
CA GLN A 180 -32.77 -3.20 -32.73
C GLN A 180 -32.70 -2.41 -34.05
N ARG A 181 -32.79 -3.08 -35.20
CA ARG A 181 -32.87 -2.43 -36.52
C ARG A 181 -34.13 -1.58 -36.67
N ALA A 182 -35.28 -2.05 -36.18
CA ALA A 182 -36.52 -1.29 -36.18
C ALA A 182 -36.41 -0.01 -35.32
N LEU A 183 -35.82 -0.11 -34.12
CA LEU A 183 -35.55 1.05 -33.26
C LEU A 183 -34.61 2.06 -33.92
N TRP A 184 -33.57 1.59 -34.62
CA TRP A 184 -32.65 2.46 -35.37
C TRP A 184 -33.34 3.18 -36.52
N ARG A 185 -34.17 2.48 -37.31
CA ARG A 185 -34.95 3.08 -38.40
C ARG A 185 -35.92 4.14 -37.86
N ALA A 186 -36.62 3.86 -36.76
CA ALA A 186 -37.52 4.81 -36.12
C ALA A 186 -36.78 6.05 -35.59
N ALA A 187 -35.61 5.86 -34.97
CA ALA A 187 -34.78 6.97 -34.49
C ALA A 187 -34.21 7.83 -35.62
N TYR A 188 -33.78 7.20 -36.73
CA TYR A 188 -33.33 7.90 -37.92
C TYR A 188 -34.46 8.71 -38.56
N GLY A 189 -35.65 8.11 -38.70
CA GLY A 189 -36.85 8.79 -39.20
C GLY A 189 -37.19 10.04 -38.39
N ARG A 190 -37.19 9.94 -37.04
CA ARG A 190 -37.38 11.11 -36.16
C ARG A 190 -36.33 12.21 -36.36
N ARG A 191 -35.07 11.84 -36.58
CA ARG A 191 -33.98 12.81 -36.77
C ARG A 191 -34.07 13.50 -38.13
N VAL A 192 -34.48 12.78 -39.17
CA VAL A 192 -34.70 13.35 -40.51
C VAL A 192 -35.92 14.25 -40.51
N GLY A 193 -37.04 13.83 -39.90
CA GLY A 193 -38.24 14.65 -39.73
C GLY A 193 -37.92 15.97 -39.03
N LYS A 194 -37.25 15.90 -37.85
CA LYS A 194 -36.83 17.11 -37.12
C LYS A 194 -35.92 18.04 -37.92
N LYS A 195 -35.08 17.50 -38.81
CA LYS A 195 -34.24 18.32 -39.71
C LYS A 195 -35.05 18.98 -40.82
N MET A 196 -36.10 18.33 -41.32
CA MET A 196 -37.01 18.91 -42.31
C MET A 196 -37.88 19.99 -41.66
N ASP A 197 -38.44 19.71 -40.48
CA ASP A 197 -39.23 20.68 -39.71
C ASP A 197 -38.41 21.92 -39.33
N ALA A 198 -37.14 21.75 -38.91
CA ALA A 198 -36.25 22.87 -38.62
C ALA A 198 -35.92 23.71 -39.87
N LYS A 199 -35.85 23.07 -41.04
CA LYS A 199 -35.58 23.72 -42.32
C LYS A 199 -36.83 24.45 -42.86
N GLU A 200 -38.02 23.94 -42.60
CA GLU A 200 -39.29 24.58 -42.96
C GLU A 200 -39.64 25.77 -42.05
N ASN A 201 -39.19 25.75 -40.78
CA ASN A 201 -39.46 26.82 -39.81
C ASN A 201 -38.40 27.95 -39.81
N GLY A 202 -37.36 27.89 -40.65
CA GLY A 202 -36.43 29.00 -40.87
C GLY A 202 -35.48 29.33 -39.71
N ASP A 203 -35.29 28.41 -38.76
CA ASP A 203 -34.33 28.57 -37.68
C ASP A 203 -32.94 28.06 -38.11
N GLU A 204 -32.19 28.90 -38.83
CA GLU A 204 -30.71 28.79 -38.94
C GLU A 204 -30.00 29.79 -38.01
#